data_AF-A0A958JQJ4-F1
#
_entry.id   AF-A0A958JQJ4-F1
#
_cell.length_a   1.000
_cell.length_b   1.000
_cell.length_c   1.000
_cell.angle_alpha   90.00
_cell.angle_beta   90.00
_cell.angle_gamma   90.00
#
_symmetry.space_group_name_H-M   'P 1'
#
loop_
_entity.id
_entity.type
_entity.pdbx_description
1 polymer ?
#
loop_
_entity_poly.entity_id
_entity_poly.type
_entity_poly.pdbx_seq_one_letter_code
_entity_poly.pdbx_strand_id
1 'polypeptide(L)'
;MISERGEESKIRAAVGEYLEKKFESVLRAVFDERREFWVTALVQLLHEEGFSAPDGEGSNALSGTGDWIQIASLSQLRKEVGGRFQNLRNRWLEAGFPLKAHRGDPSEAYQLDQAGWLEMTSWLLKQGYESRIVEDLSLGYFEIRKPE
;
A
#
# COMPACT_ATOMS: atom_id res chain seq x y z
N MET A 1 24.39 34.18 -38.71
CA MET A 1 22.94 33.84 -38.66
C MET A 1 22.65 32.39 -38.21
N ILE A 2 23.51 31.74 -37.39
CA ILE A 2 23.25 30.36 -36.88
C ILE A 2 22.99 30.35 -35.35
N SER A 3 23.18 31.47 -34.65
CA SER A 3 23.12 31.54 -33.19
C SER A 3 21.70 31.54 -32.60
N GLU A 4 20.71 32.09 -33.31
CA GLU A 4 19.37 32.34 -32.74
C GLU A 4 18.52 31.07 -32.63
N ARG A 5 18.62 30.13 -33.57
CA ARG A 5 17.85 28.86 -33.53
C ARG A 5 18.26 27.93 -32.39
N GLY A 6 19.53 28.00 -31.95
CA GLY A 6 20.04 27.19 -30.83
C GLY A 6 19.57 27.70 -29.47
N GLU A 7 19.40 29.01 -29.31
CA GLU A 7 18.89 29.62 -28.09
C GLU A 7 17.38 29.45 -27.96
N GLU A 8 16.62 29.60 -29.05
CA GLU A 8 15.18 29.33 -29.06
C GLU A 8 14.85 27.89 -28.66
N SER A 9 15.63 26.91 -29.13
CA SER A 9 15.43 25.50 -28.76
C SER A 9 15.68 25.24 -27.28
N LYS A 10 16.67 25.90 -26.68
CA LYS A 10 16.99 25.76 -25.25
C LYS A 10 15.93 26.41 -24.37
N ILE A 11 15.45 27.58 -24.76
CA ILE A 11 14.36 28.28 -24.07
C ILE A 11 13.08 27.43 -24.13
N ARG A 12 12.76 26.84 -25.28
CA ARG A 12 11.59 25.96 -25.42
C ARG A 12 11.65 24.73 -24.53
N ALA A 13 12.82 24.09 -24.46
CA ALA A 13 13.04 22.94 -23.58
C ALA A 13 12.92 23.31 -22.10
N ALA A 14 13.54 24.43 -21.69
CA ALA A 14 13.47 24.91 -20.31
C ALA A 14 12.05 25.33 -19.89
N VAL A 15 11.29 25.96 -20.79
CA VAL A 15 9.87 26.30 -20.54
C VAL A 15 9.03 25.03 -20.45
N GLY A 16 9.28 24.03 -21.30
CA GLY A 16 8.61 22.73 -21.24
C GLY A 16 8.81 22.04 -19.89
N GLU A 17 10.07 21.92 -19.45
CA GLU A 17 10.41 21.30 -18.17
C GLU A 17 9.83 22.06 -16.97
N TYR A 18 9.83 23.40 -17.02
CA TYR A 18 9.20 24.22 -15.99
C TYR A 18 7.69 24.01 -15.93
N LEU A 19 7.02 23.98 -17.08
CA LEU A 19 5.58 23.76 -17.14
C LEU A 19 5.21 22.37 -16.64
N GLU A 20 5.97 21.34 -17.01
CA GLU A 20 5.75 19.96 -16.57
C GLU A 20 5.88 19.82 -15.05
N LYS A 21 6.98 20.32 -14.47
CA LYS A 21 7.18 20.34 -13.00
C LYS A 21 6.10 21.12 -12.27
N LYS A 22 5.66 22.25 -12.84
CA LYS A 22 4.60 23.06 -12.25
C LYS A 22 3.24 22.36 -12.34
N PHE A 23 2.96 21.68 -13.46
CA PHE A 23 1.74 20.89 -13.63
C PHE A 23 1.70 19.73 -12.64
N GLU A 24 2.80 18.98 -12.50
CA GLU A 24 2.92 17.89 -11.54
C GLU A 24 2.72 18.38 -10.11
N SER A 25 3.36 19.51 -9.73
CA SER A 25 3.20 20.10 -8.40
C SER A 25 1.76 20.54 -8.12
N VAL A 26 1.06 21.12 -9.11
CA VAL A 26 -0.34 21.54 -8.95
C VAL A 26 -1.25 20.33 -8.85
N LEU A 27 -1.06 19.31 -9.69
CA LEU A 27 -1.83 18.07 -9.61
C LEU A 27 -1.64 17.41 -8.25
N ARG A 28 -0.41 17.33 -7.76
CA ARG A 28 -0.11 16.78 -6.43
C ARG A 28 -0.81 17.55 -5.32
N ALA A 29 -0.75 18.88 -5.35
CA ALA A 29 -1.44 19.72 -4.37
C ALA A 29 -2.98 19.52 -4.40
N VAL A 30 -3.58 19.44 -5.60
CA VAL A 30 -5.03 19.20 -5.76
C VAL A 30 -5.41 17.78 -5.30
N PHE A 31 -4.57 16.79 -5.59
CA PHE A 31 -4.77 15.42 -5.11
C PHE A 31 -4.65 15.33 -3.59
N ASP A 32 -3.69 16.02 -2.98
CA ASP A 32 -3.51 16.05 -1.53
C ASP A 32 -4.66 16.78 -0.84
N GLU A 33 -5.10 17.92 -1.37
CA GLU A 33 -6.23 18.71 -0.83
C GLU A 33 -7.54 17.92 -0.85
N ARG A 34 -7.75 17.10 -1.89
CA ARG A 34 -8.96 16.29 -2.07
C ARG A 34 -8.76 14.81 -1.85
N ARG A 35 -7.67 14.42 -1.17
CA ARG A 35 -7.28 13.02 -1.02
C ARG A 35 -8.40 12.18 -0.40
N GLU A 36 -8.99 12.67 0.68
CA GLU A 36 -10.10 11.98 1.36
C GLU A 36 -11.32 11.79 0.45
N PHE A 37 -11.64 12.80 -0.37
CA PHE A 37 -12.71 12.70 -1.36
C PHE A 37 -12.42 11.63 -2.42
N TRP A 38 -11.19 11.61 -2.95
CA TRP A 38 -10.80 10.62 -3.96
C TRP A 38 -10.76 9.20 -3.40
N VAL A 39 -10.28 9.02 -2.17
CA VAL A 39 -10.30 7.73 -1.46
C VAL A 39 -11.74 7.27 -1.28
N THR A 40 -12.63 8.15 -0.82
CA THR A 40 -14.05 7.83 -0.61
C THR A 40 -14.74 7.46 -1.93
N ALA A 41 -14.49 8.23 -3.00
CA ALA A 41 -15.05 7.96 -4.33
C ALA A 41 -14.53 6.64 -4.91
N LEU A 42 -13.25 6.30 -4.70
CA LEU A 42 -12.68 5.01 -5.10
C LEU A 42 -13.30 3.84 -4.32
N VAL A 43 -13.51 3.98 -3.02
CA VAL A 43 -14.18 2.97 -2.20
C VAL A 43 -15.63 2.77 -2.67
N GLN A 44 -16.35 3.85 -3.00
CA GLN A 44 -17.70 3.75 -3.58
C GLN A 44 -17.70 3.07 -4.95
N LEU A 45 -16.78 3.43 -5.85
CA LEU A 45 -16.64 2.81 -7.16
C LEU A 45 -16.34 1.31 -7.04
N LEU A 46 -15.46 0.92 -6.12
CA LEU A 46 -15.17 -0.48 -5.83
C LEU A 46 -16.44 -1.21 -5.33
N HIS A 47 -17.21 -0.59 -4.43
CA HIS A 47 -18.49 -1.15 -3.99
C HIS A 47 -19.50 -1.32 -5.13
N GLU A 48 -19.61 -0.34 -6.04
CA GLU A 48 -20.53 -0.36 -7.18
C GLU A 48 -20.14 -1.41 -8.24
N GLU A 49 -18.84 -1.64 -8.48
CA GLU A 49 -18.35 -2.70 -9.39
C GLU A 49 -18.34 -4.10 -8.75
N GLY A 50 -18.91 -4.27 -7.55
CA GLY A 50 -19.02 -5.57 -6.89
C GLY A 50 -17.75 -6.00 -6.15
N PHE A 51 -16.75 -5.13 -6.00
CA PHE A 51 -15.72 -5.24 -4.96
C PHE A 51 -16.33 -4.80 -3.62
N SER A 52 -17.26 -5.60 -3.11
CA SER A 52 -17.72 -5.43 -1.74
C SER A 52 -16.58 -5.84 -0.80
N ALA A 53 -16.17 -4.94 0.09
CA ALA A 53 -15.60 -5.38 1.36
C ALA A 53 -16.60 -6.39 1.96
N PRO A 54 -16.17 -7.57 2.41
CA PRO A 54 -17.12 -8.54 2.95
C PRO A 54 -17.78 -7.91 4.16
N ASP A 55 -19.10 -7.72 4.07
CA ASP A 55 -19.92 -7.38 5.22
C ASP A 55 -19.59 -8.39 6.32
N GLY A 56 -19.26 -7.86 7.49
CA GLY A 56 -18.96 -8.63 8.68
C GLY A 56 -20.18 -9.44 9.12
N GLU A 57 -20.37 -10.60 8.51
CA GLU A 57 -21.18 -11.71 8.99
C GLU A 57 -20.79 -12.94 8.16
N GLY A 58 -20.11 -13.87 8.83
CA GLY A 58 -19.31 -14.91 8.17
C GLY A 58 -20.04 -15.70 7.08
N SER A 59 -19.46 -15.72 5.89
CA SER A 59 -19.59 -16.87 4.99
C SER A 59 -18.41 -16.94 4.02
N ASN A 60 -17.75 -18.09 4.08
CA ASN A 60 -16.81 -18.59 3.08
C ASN A 60 -17.36 -18.39 1.65
N ALA A 61 -16.76 -17.52 0.83
CA ALA A 61 -16.69 -17.69 -0.63
C ALA A 61 -15.99 -16.50 -1.33
N LEU A 62 -14.65 -16.49 -1.31
CA LEU A 62 -13.89 -16.02 -2.46
C LEU A 62 -12.92 -17.15 -2.82
N SER A 63 -13.45 -18.05 -3.65
CA SER A 63 -12.84 -19.28 -4.17
C SER A 63 -11.57 -19.00 -4.97
N GLY A 64 -10.47 -18.78 -4.25
CA GLY A 64 -9.12 -19.12 -4.69
C GLY A 64 -8.59 -20.10 -3.65
N THR A 65 -8.25 -21.30 -4.08
CA THR A 65 -7.98 -22.52 -3.30
C THR A 65 -6.72 -22.47 -2.41
N GLY A 66 -6.18 -21.27 -2.15
CA GLY A 66 -5.13 -21.05 -1.16
C GLY A 66 -5.71 -20.64 0.18
N ASP A 67 -5.40 -21.40 1.23
CA ASP A 67 -5.74 -21.00 2.60
C ASP A 67 -5.03 -19.68 2.94
N TRP A 68 -5.80 -18.70 3.45
CA TRP A 68 -5.23 -17.45 3.97
C TRP A 68 -4.36 -17.74 5.19
N ILE A 69 -3.11 -17.27 5.16
CA ILE A 69 -2.13 -17.46 6.22
C ILE A 69 -2.11 -16.23 7.11
N GLN A 70 -2.50 -16.38 8.36
CA GLN A 70 -2.46 -15.31 9.36
C GLN A 70 -1.02 -14.95 9.73
N ILE A 71 -0.70 -13.66 9.73
CA ILE A 71 0.62 -13.13 10.08
C ILE A 71 0.54 -12.34 11.38
N ALA A 72 1.00 -12.96 12.45
CA ALA A 72 1.08 -12.35 13.78
C ALA A 72 2.49 -11.82 14.12
N SER A 73 3.50 -12.08 13.28
CA SER A 73 4.86 -11.62 13.53
C SER A 73 5.71 -11.49 12.27
N LEU A 74 6.71 -10.61 12.35
CA LEU A 74 7.73 -10.45 11.30
C LEU A 74 8.47 -11.76 10.99
N SER A 75 8.75 -12.57 12.01
CA SER A 75 9.40 -13.87 11.85
C SER A 75 8.57 -14.83 11.04
N GLN A 76 7.24 -14.82 11.22
CA GLN A 76 6.30 -15.63 10.45
C GLN A 76 6.23 -15.15 9.00
N LEU A 77 6.06 -13.83 8.79
CA LEU A 77 6.08 -13.25 7.45
C LEU A 77 7.32 -13.63 6.65
N ARG A 78 8.50 -13.58 7.30
CA ARG A 78 9.76 -13.96 6.69
C ARG A 78 9.80 -15.43 6.27
N LYS A 79 9.23 -16.33 7.06
CA LYS A 79 9.17 -17.76 6.72
C LYS A 79 8.33 -18.00 5.48
N GLU A 80 7.21 -17.30 5.37
CA GLU A 80 6.29 -17.46 4.25
C GLU A 80 6.81 -16.81 2.96
N VAL A 81 7.16 -15.53 3.00
CA VAL A 81 7.47 -14.73 1.80
C VAL A 81 8.97 -14.75 1.46
N GLY A 82 9.83 -15.08 2.44
CA GLY A 82 11.27 -15.04 2.28
C GLY A 82 11.87 -13.63 2.26
N GLY A 83 13.06 -13.48 1.67
CA GLY A 83 13.73 -12.19 1.47
C GLY A 83 14.73 -11.77 2.56
N ARG A 84 15.34 -10.59 2.33
CA ARG A 84 16.34 -10.01 3.24
C ARG A 84 15.66 -9.40 4.47
N PHE A 85 16.03 -9.89 5.65
CA PHE A 85 15.42 -9.50 6.93
C PHE A 85 15.38 -7.99 7.19
N GLN A 86 16.43 -7.25 6.82
CA GLN A 86 16.47 -5.79 7.01
C GLN A 86 15.39 -5.06 6.22
N ASN A 87 15.18 -5.43 4.95
CA ASN A 87 14.15 -4.80 4.10
C ASN A 87 12.74 -5.13 4.63
N LEU A 88 12.52 -6.39 5.00
CA LEU A 88 11.23 -6.81 5.57
C LEU A 88 10.94 -6.12 6.91
N ARG A 89 11.95 -5.97 7.76
CA ARG A 89 11.84 -5.28 9.04
C ARG A 89 11.47 -3.81 8.87
N ASN A 90 12.08 -3.11 7.91
CA ASN A 90 11.78 -1.70 7.66
C ASN A 90 10.32 -1.54 7.20
N ARG A 91 9.89 -2.35 6.22
CA ARG A 91 8.49 -2.34 5.74
C ARG A 91 7.48 -2.65 6.83
N TRP A 92 7.81 -3.62 7.69
CA TRP A 92 6.98 -4.00 8.84
C TRP A 92 6.78 -2.83 9.80
N LEU A 93 7.87 -2.12 10.13
CA LEU A 93 7.81 -0.93 10.99
C LEU A 93 7.13 0.25 10.31
N GLU A 94 7.40 0.49 9.04
CA GLU A 94 6.79 1.55 8.22
C GLU A 94 5.27 1.37 8.14
N ALA A 95 4.79 0.13 8.04
CA ALA A 95 3.36 -0.18 8.11
C ALA A 95 2.75 -0.10 9.53
N GLY A 96 3.56 0.23 10.55
CA GLY A 96 3.11 0.41 11.91
C GLY A 96 2.93 -0.88 12.71
N PHE A 97 3.50 -1.99 12.24
CA PHE A 97 3.45 -3.27 12.95
C PHE A 97 4.55 -3.38 14.02
N PRO A 98 4.24 -3.86 15.24
CA PRO A 98 5.22 -3.95 16.32
C PRO A 98 6.21 -5.12 16.12
N LEU A 99 7.47 -4.95 16.56
CA LEU A 99 8.52 -5.98 16.40
C LEU A 99 8.56 -7.04 17.52
N LYS A 100 8.05 -6.70 18.69
CA LYS A 100 7.93 -7.60 19.84
C LYS A 100 6.48 -7.55 20.28
N ALA A 101 5.90 -8.72 20.55
CA ALA A 101 4.88 -8.82 21.58
C ALA A 101 5.53 -8.28 22.87
N HIS A 102 5.27 -7.02 23.20
CA HIS A 102 5.52 -6.56 24.55
C HIS A 102 4.71 -7.48 25.47
N ARG A 103 5.23 -7.78 26.67
CA ARG A 103 4.39 -8.38 27.72
C ARG A 103 3.27 -7.38 28.03
N GLY A 104 2.15 -7.49 27.32
CA GLY A 104 1.09 -6.48 27.25
C GLY A 104 0.21 -6.72 26.02
N ASP A 105 -0.99 -6.16 26.03
CA ASP A 105 -2.01 -6.43 25.04
C ASP A 105 -1.55 -5.99 23.62
N PRO A 106 -1.67 -6.86 22.59
CA PRO A 106 -1.25 -6.55 21.22
C PRO A 106 -1.92 -5.30 20.64
N SER A 107 -3.10 -4.95 21.14
CA SER A 107 -3.91 -3.82 20.70
C SER A 107 -3.34 -2.45 21.06
N GLU A 108 -2.49 -2.34 22.10
CA GLU A 108 -2.00 -1.05 22.57
C GLU A 108 -0.81 -0.50 21.75
N ALA A 109 -0.04 -1.38 21.10
CA ALA A 109 1.15 -1.01 20.32
C ALA A 109 0.91 -1.00 18.81
N TYR A 110 -0.26 -1.44 18.37
CA TYR A 110 -0.63 -1.51 16.97
C TYR A 110 -1.22 -0.17 16.52
N GLN A 111 -0.51 0.51 15.62
CA GLN A 111 -1.01 1.71 14.97
C GLN A 111 -0.75 1.58 13.47
N LEU A 112 -1.75 1.12 12.72
CA LEU A 112 -1.65 0.92 11.28
C LEU A 112 -1.32 2.24 10.58
N ASP A 113 -0.16 2.29 9.93
CA ASP A 113 0.17 3.37 9.00
C ASP A 113 -0.32 2.99 7.60
N GLN A 114 -1.27 3.75 7.08
CA GLN A 114 -1.88 3.44 5.78
C GLN A 114 -0.87 3.52 4.62
N ALA A 115 0.08 4.45 4.67
CA ALA A 115 1.07 4.61 3.60
C ALA A 115 2.04 3.43 3.60
N GLY A 116 2.59 3.08 4.78
CA GLY A 116 3.45 1.92 4.93
C GLY A 116 2.74 0.61 4.60
N TRP A 117 1.45 0.48 4.95
CA TRP A 117 0.64 -0.68 4.58
C TRP A 117 0.45 -0.80 3.07
N LEU A 118 0.17 0.29 2.35
CA LEU A 118 0.07 0.29 0.89
C LEU A 118 1.40 -0.11 0.22
N GLU A 119 2.53 0.35 0.75
CA GLU A 119 3.84 -0.06 0.25
C GLU A 119 4.13 -1.54 0.53
N MET A 120 3.72 -2.04 1.70
CA MET A 120 3.88 -3.42 2.10
C MET A 120 3.02 -4.37 1.25
N THR A 121 1.75 -4.06 1.04
CA THR A 121 0.84 -4.82 0.16
C THR A 121 1.34 -4.82 -1.28
N SER A 122 1.81 -3.68 -1.79
CA SER A 122 2.42 -3.58 -3.13
C SER A 122 3.69 -4.44 -3.25
N TRP A 123 4.48 -4.54 -2.18
CA TRP A 123 5.64 -5.41 -2.14
C TRP A 123 5.24 -6.89 -2.09
N LEU A 124 4.27 -7.26 -1.26
CA LEU A 124 3.72 -8.62 -1.18
C LEU A 124 3.17 -9.08 -2.53
N LEU A 125 2.43 -8.22 -3.22
CA LEU A 125 1.90 -8.49 -4.55
C LEU A 125 3.01 -8.80 -5.56
N LYS A 126 4.12 -8.06 -5.51
CA LYS A 126 5.31 -8.35 -6.35
C LYS A 126 5.99 -9.68 -5.99
N GLN A 127 5.81 -10.19 -4.77
CA GLN A 127 6.27 -11.52 -4.36
C GLN A 127 5.27 -12.62 -4.73
N GLY A 128 4.14 -12.27 -5.37
CA GLY A 128 3.07 -13.21 -5.69
C GLY A 128 2.18 -13.54 -4.50
N TYR A 129 1.98 -12.57 -3.59
CA TYR A 129 1.06 -12.71 -2.47
C TYR A 129 -0.02 -11.62 -2.50
N GLU A 130 -1.26 -12.03 -2.30
CA GLU A 130 -2.35 -11.15 -1.89
C GLU A 130 -2.27 -10.93 -0.38
N SER A 131 -2.79 -9.79 0.09
CA SER A 131 -2.77 -9.47 1.52
C SER A 131 -3.98 -8.63 1.94
N ARG A 132 -4.47 -8.86 3.16
CA ARG A 132 -5.61 -8.14 3.75
C ARG A 132 -5.44 -7.97 5.25
N ILE A 133 -5.92 -6.86 5.81
CA ILE A 133 -5.96 -6.65 7.26
C ILE A 133 -6.99 -7.61 7.88
N VAL A 134 -6.70 -8.10 9.09
CA VAL A 134 -7.66 -8.90 9.88
C VAL A 134 -8.44 -7.96 10.80
N GLU A 135 -9.75 -8.15 10.90
CA GLU A 135 -10.61 -7.36 11.80
C GLU A 135 -10.34 -7.68 13.28
N ASP A 136 -10.07 -8.95 13.57
CA ASP A 136 -9.71 -9.44 14.90
C ASP A 136 -8.18 -9.52 15.08
N LEU A 137 -7.60 -8.50 15.72
CA LEU A 137 -6.17 -8.42 16.01
C LEU A 137 -5.67 -9.52 16.96
N SER A 138 -6.56 -10.28 17.62
CA SER A 138 -6.16 -11.44 18.43
C SER A 138 -5.62 -12.60 17.59
N LEU A 139 -6.02 -12.65 16.31
CA LEU A 139 -5.60 -13.68 15.35
C LEU A 139 -4.28 -13.32 14.65
N GLY A 140 -4.01 -12.04 14.48
CA GLY A 140 -2.84 -11.52 13.81
C GLY A 140 -3.07 -10.11 13.27
N TYR A 141 -2.07 -9.55 12.58
CA TYR A 141 -2.18 -8.19 12.05
C TYR A 141 -2.79 -8.15 10.65
N PHE A 142 -2.49 -9.16 9.83
CA PHE A 142 -2.96 -9.29 8.46
C PHE A 142 -2.85 -10.75 8.01
N GLU A 143 -3.48 -11.07 6.89
CA GLU A 143 -3.42 -12.37 6.24
C GLU A 143 -2.77 -12.26 4.86
N ILE A 144 -2.12 -13.32 4.41
CA ILE A 144 -1.55 -13.44 3.06
C ILE A 144 -2.00 -14.71 2.37
N ARG A 145 -2.10 -14.68 1.04
CA ARG A 145 -2.43 -15.85 0.21
C ARG A 145 -1.62 -15.82 -1.09
N LYS A 146 -1.24 -16.96 -1.64
CA LYS A 146 -0.76 -17.03 -3.03
C LYS A 146 -1.95 -17.18 -3.97
N PRO A 147 -2.17 -16.24 -4.92
CA PRO A 147 -3.09 -16.49 -6.01
C PRO A 147 -2.52 -17.64 -6.86
N GLU A 148 -3.40 -18.55 -7.29
CA GLU A 148 -3.04 -19.67 -8.18
C GLU A 148 -2.55 -19.20 -9.56
#